data_AF-A0A2U3DNT7-F1
#
_entry.id   AF-A0A2U3DNT7-F1
#
_cell.length_a   1.000
_cell.length_b   1.000
_cell.length_c   1.000
_cell.angle_alpha   90.00
_cell.angle_beta   90.00
_cell.angle_gamma   90.00
#
_symmetry.space_group_name_H-M   'P 1'
#
loop_
_entity.id
_entity.type
_entity.pdbx_description
1 polymer ?
#
loop_
_entity_poly.entity_id
_entity_poly.type
_entity_poly.pdbx_seq_one_letter_code
_entity_poly.pdbx_strand_id
1 'polypeptide(L)'
;MCTFVMAVSEDAEPKNRNEYTVGWVCALPKEQTAATAMLDRRHPDLPNPPKDDNAYTLGSIGPHNIVIACLPQGKYGTNSAATVAARMASTFPSIRLGFMVGIGGGIPPNVRLGDVVVSSPDNGFPGVVQWDFGKAEDEGKLVQTGALNNLPTALLTAVSKLRTKHDLTGPRIPEYLCDLATNYPRLALRYAKPTGIGK
;
A
#
# COMPACT_ATOMS: atom_id res chain seq x y z
N MET A 1 -8.34 -25.11 14.74
CA MET A 1 -7.48 -25.96 13.90
C MET A 1 -7.77 -25.56 12.46
N CYS A 2 -7.02 -24.59 11.93
CA CYS A 2 -7.15 -24.15 10.54
C CYS A 2 -5.98 -24.76 9.79
N THR A 3 -6.24 -25.80 9.00
CA THR A 3 -5.26 -26.38 8.10
C THR A 3 -5.88 -26.38 6.73
N PHE A 4 -5.70 -25.27 6.01
CA PHE A 4 -5.75 -25.26 4.55
C PHE A 4 -4.37 -24.81 4.10
N VAL A 5 -3.58 -25.76 3.62
CA VAL A 5 -2.31 -25.47 2.97
C VAL A 5 -2.67 -24.90 1.59
N MET A 6 -2.69 -23.57 1.46
CA MET A 6 -2.66 -22.93 0.15
C MET A 6 -1.22 -23.10 -0.36
N ALA A 7 -0.99 -24.14 -1.15
CA ALA A 7 0.22 -24.25 -1.94
C ALA A 7 0.33 -22.97 -2.78
N VAL A 8 1.47 -22.28 -2.69
CA VAL A 8 1.82 -21.23 -3.63
C VAL A 8 1.95 -21.95 -4.98
N SER A 9 0.92 -21.85 -5.83
CA SER A 9 0.95 -22.48 -7.15
C SER A 9 2.04 -21.80 -7.97
N GLU A 10 3.15 -22.49 -8.20
CA GLU A 10 4.28 -22.00 -9.00
C GLU A 10 4.00 -21.99 -10.52
N ASP A 11 2.82 -22.43 -10.95
CA ASP A 11 2.43 -22.52 -12.36
C ASP A 11 1.49 -21.38 -12.80
N ALA A 12 1.76 -20.14 -12.40
CA ALA A 12 1.07 -18.99 -12.97
C ALA A 12 1.73 -18.61 -14.30
N GLU A 13 0.98 -18.71 -15.42
CA GLU A 13 1.48 -18.24 -16.71
C GLU A 13 1.92 -16.76 -16.63
N PRO A 14 3.05 -16.40 -17.27
CA PRO A 14 3.55 -15.03 -17.26
C PRO A 14 2.55 -14.10 -17.94
N LYS A 15 2.04 -13.13 -17.17
CA LYS A 15 1.10 -12.13 -17.66
C LYS A 15 1.80 -10.99 -18.41
N ASN A 16 1.07 -10.38 -19.34
CA ASN A 16 1.53 -9.17 -20.02
C ASN A 16 1.49 -7.97 -19.06
N ARG A 17 2.41 -7.00 -19.24
CA ARG A 17 2.43 -5.73 -18.49
C ARG A 17 1.10 -4.97 -18.57
N ASN A 18 0.38 -5.08 -19.69
CA ASN A 18 -0.91 -4.43 -19.91
C ASN A 18 -2.07 -5.06 -19.10
N GLU A 19 -1.84 -6.18 -18.44
CA GLU A 19 -2.87 -6.81 -17.59
C GLU A 19 -2.86 -6.26 -16.16
N TYR A 20 -1.82 -5.50 -15.79
CA TYR A 20 -1.68 -4.95 -14.45
C TYR A 20 -2.33 -3.58 -14.36
N THR A 21 -3.31 -3.45 -13.45
CA THR A 21 -4.16 -2.26 -13.35
C THR A 21 -3.97 -1.48 -12.06
N VAL A 22 -3.29 -2.07 -11.07
CA VAL A 22 -3.07 -1.47 -9.75
C VAL A 22 -1.58 -1.46 -9.42
N GLY A 23 -1.05 -0.28 -9.08
CA GLY A 23 0.27 -0.11 -8.51
C GLY A 23 0.23 -0.01 -6.99
N TRP A 24 1.20 -0.59 -6.31
CA TRP A 24 1.41 -0.52 -4.86
C TRP A 24 2.86 -0.14 -4.59
N VAL A 25 3.09 1.05 -4.07
CA VAL A 25 4.42 1.54 -3.68
C VAL A 25 4.58 1.43 -2.17
N CYS A 26 5.70 0.85 -1.75
CA CYS A 26 6.14 0.71 -0.37
C CYS A 26 7.39 1.56 -0.12
N ALA A 27 7.47 2.22 1.04
CA ALA A 27 8.67 2.95 1.46
C ALA A 27 9.78 2.02 2.00
N LEU A 28 9.41 0.93 2.66
CA LEU A 28 10.34 0.08 3.40
C LEU A 28 10.25 -1.39 2.99
N PRO A 29 11.35 -2.16 3.05
CA PRO A 29 11.33 -3.59 2.75
C PRO A 29 10.35 -4.39 3.61
N LYS A 30 10.10 -3.98 4.86
CA LYS A 30 9.11 -4.62 5.75
C LYS A 30 7.67 -4.43 5.26
N GLU A 31 7.38 -3.31 4.61
CA GLU A 31 6.07 -3.01 4.02
C GLU A 31 5.89 -3.82 2.75
N GLN A 32 6.94 -3.89 1.90
CA GLN A 32 6.92 -4.75 0.72
C GLN A 32 6.77 -6.23 1.11
N THR A 33 7.42 -6.67 2.19
CA THR A 33 7.27 -8.04 2.71
C THR A 33 5.81 -8.34 3.05
N ALA A 34 5.14 -7.41 3.75
CA ALA A 34 3.72 -7.55 4.07
C ALA A 34 2.85 -7.51 2.81
N ALA A 35 3.10 -6.58 1.88
CA ALA A 35 2.38 -6.46 0.63
C ALA A 35 2.46 -7.74 -0.22
N THR A 36 3.66 -8.32 -0.35
CA THR A 36 3.88 -9.58 -1.08
C THR A 36 3.16 -10.75 -0.40
N ALA A 37 3.16 -10.81 0.94
CA ALA A 37 2.47 -11.85 1.67
C ALA A 37 0.93 -11.76 1.61
N MET A 38 0.40 -10.59 1.22
CA MET A 38 -1.04 -10.36 1.03
C MET A 38 -1.54 -10.74 -0.37
N LEU A 39 -0.66 -11.11 -1.31
CA LEU A 39 -1.06 -11.56 -2.64
C LEU A 39 -1.76 -12.93 -2.55
N ASP A 40 -2.91 -13.06 -3.19
CA ASP A 40 -3.59 -14.36 -3.34
C ASP A 40 -2.79 -15.30 -4.25
N ARG A 41 -2.14 -14.72 -5.27
CA ARG A 41 -1.26 -15.44 -6.21
C ARG A 41 -0.06 -14.57 -6.58
N ARG A 42 1.13 -15.19 -6.62
CA ARG A 42 2.34 -14.60 -7.16
C ARG A 42 2.43 -14.93 -8.65
N HIS A 43 2.74 -13.94 -9.48
CA HIS A 43 3.05 -14.14 -10.90
C HIS A 43 4.57 -14.16 -11.10
N PRO A 44 5.08 -14.77 -12.18
CA PRO A 44 6.49 -14.68 -12.55
C PRO A 44 6.94 -13.23 -12.77
N ASP A 45 8.22 -12.97 -12.52
CA ASP A 45 8.81 -11.65 -12.76
C ASP A 45 8.98 -11.37 -14.26
N LEU A 46 8.92 -10.08 -14.61
CA LEU A 46 9.12 -9.62 -15.99
C LEU A 46 10.39 -8.78 -16.07
N PRO A 47 11.24 -8.98 -17.10
CA PRO A 47 12.48 -8.21 -17.25
C PRO A 47 12.16 -6.73 -17.48
N ASN A 48 12.80 -5.86 -16.71
CA ASN A 48 12.55 -4.42 -16.81
C ASN A 48 13.07 -3.81 -18.10
N PRO A 49 12.42 -2.74 -18.59
CA PRO A 49 12.99 -1.90 -19.63
C PRO A 49 14.35 -1.31 -19.20
N PRO A 50 15.29 -1.03 -20.13
CA PRO A 50 16.65 -0.56 -19.83
C PRO A 50 16.80 0.74 -19.01
N LYS A 51 15.71 1.45 -18.70
CA LYS A 51 15.70 2.73 -17.96
C LYS A 51 14.88 2.66 -16.66
N ASP A 52 14.44 1.46 -16.29
CA ASP A 52 13.65 1.23 -15.09
C ASP A 52 14.39 0.32 -14.10
N ASP A 53 15.02 0.95 -13.12
CA ASP A 53 15.77 0.26 -12.06
C ASP A 53 14.88 -0.24 -10.91
N ASN A 54 13.55 -0.10 -11.00
CA ASN A 54 12.64 -0.54 -9.94
C ASN A 54 12.58 -2.06 -9.85
N ALA A 55 12.73 -2.66 -8.67
CA ALA A 55 12.44 -4.08 -8.49
C ALA A 55 10.94 -4.30 -8.27
N TYR A 56 10.28 -4.98 -9.20
CA TYR A 56 8.84 -5.26 -9.12
C TYR A 56 8.54 -6.65 -8.55
N THR A 57 7.44 -6.73 -7.82
CA THR A 57 6.77 -7.97 -7.43
C THR A 57 5.38 -7.95 -8.04
N LEU A 58 5.00 -9.01 -8.73
CA LEU A 58 3.79 -9.11 -9.52
C LEU A 58 2.85 -10.19 -8.96
N GLY A 59 1.57 -9.90 -8.87
CA GLY A 59 0.59 -10.88 -8.41
C GLY A 59 -0.85 -10.42 -8.56
N SER A 60 -1.75 -11.04 -7.81
CA SER A 60 -3.16 -10.67 -7.78
C SER A 60 -3.73 -10.65 -6.35
N ILE A 61 -4.70 -9.77 -6.12
CA ILE A 61 -5.61 -9.81 -4.97
C ILE A 61 -7.04 -9.73 -5.51
N GLY A 62 -7.83 -10.76 -5.24
CA GLY A 62 -9.12 -11.00 -5.88
C GLY A 62 -9.01 -10.91 -7.40
N PRO A 63 -9.83 -10.08 -8.07
CA PRO A 63 -9.80 -9.93 -9.52
C PRO A 63 -8.74 -8.94 -10.04
N HIS A 64 -7.94 -8.34 -9.15
CA HIS A 64 -7.01 -7.26 -9.53
C HIS A 64 -5.58 -7.77 -9.66
N ASN A 65 -4.95 -7.52 -10.81
CA ASN A 65 -3.51 -7.73 -10.98
C ASN A 65 -2.75 -6.51 -10.44
N ILE A 66 -1.78 -6.76 -9.56
CA ILE A 66 -1.06 -5.75 -8.77
C ILE A 66 0.42 -5.77 -9.12
N VAL A 67 1.00 -4.58 -9.25
CA VAL A 67 2.45 -4.33 -9.31
C VAL A 67 2.90 -3.72 -8.01
N ILE A 68 3.78 -4.39 -7.27
CA ILE A 68 4.37 -3.89 -6.04
C ILE A 68 5.80 -3.43 -6.33
N ALA A 69 6.17 -2.24 -5.86
CA ALA A 69 7.55 -1.78 -5.83
C ALA A 69 7.90 -1.21 -4.46
N CYS A 70 9.17 -1.35 -4.06
CA CYS A 70 9.72 -0.68 -2.89
C CYS A 70 10.67 0.44 -3.32
N LEU A 71 10.79 1.47 -2.50
CA LEU A 71 11.84 2.48 -2.64
C LEU A 71 13.23 1.81 -2.56
N PRO A 72 14.24 2.36 -3.27
CA PRO A 72 15.60 1.84 -3.19
C PRO A 72 16.14 1.85 -1.76
N GLN A 73 16.93 0.83 -1.42
CA GLN A 73 17.53 0.70 -0.09
C GLN A 73 18.26 2.00 0.31
N GLY A 74 17.97 2.51 1.51
CA GLY A 74 18.58 3.73 2.04
C GLY A 74 18.07 5.03 1.44
N LYS A 75 17.12 4.99 0.49
CA LYS A 75 16.42 6.17 -0.02
C LYS A 75 15.02 6.25 0.57
N TYR A 76 14.61 7.45 0.94
CA TYR A 76 13.31 7.73 1.53
C TYR A 76 12.79 9.10 1.06
N GLY A 77 11.54 9.38 1.38
CA GLY A 77 10.89 10.65 1.08
C GLY A 77 10.14 10.68 -0.26
N THR A 78 9.45 11.79 -0.47
CA THR A 78 8.49 12.01 -1.55
C THR A 78 9.12 11.93 -2.94
N ASN A 79 10.34 12.46 -3.13
CA ASN A 79 11.04 12.43 -4.42
C ASN A 79 11.37 11.00 -4.88
N SER A 80 11.82 10.14 -3.95
CA SER A 80 12.10 8.75 -4.25
C SER A 80 10.81 7.99 -4.58
N ALA A 81 9.74 8.23 -3.81
CA ALA A 81 8.44 7.63 -4.08
C ALA A 81 7.85 8.06 -5.42
N ALA A 82 7.92 9.35 -5.76
CA ALA A 82 7.47 9.89 -7.04
C ALA A 82 8.24 9.28 -8.21
N THR A 83 9.57 9.11 -8.09
CA THR A 83 10.39 8.48 -9.12
C THR A 83 9.99 7.02 -9.35
N VAL A 84 9.82 6.26 -8.25
CA VAL A 84 9.37 4.85 -8.32
C VAL A 84 8.00 4.76 -8.98
N ALA A 85 7.04 5.58 -8.53
CA ALA A 85 5.68 5.57 -9.06
C ALA A 85 5.62 5.99 -10.54
N ALA A 86 6.37 7.01 -10.96
CA ALA A 86 6.41 7.46 -12.35
C ALA A 86 7.00 6.39 -13.28
N ARG A 87 8.08 5.73 -12.86
CA ARG A 87 8.66 4.60 -13.60
C ARG A 87 7.70 3.42 -13.67
N MET A 88 7.02 3.09 -12.56
CA MET A 88 5.99 2.05 -12.53
C MET A 88 4.86 2.33 -13.52
N ALA A 89 4.32 3.55 -13.54
CA ALA A 89 3.26 3.94 -14.46
C ALA A 89 3.71 3.90 -15.93
N SER A 90 4.98 4.24 -16.20
CA SER A 90 5.58 4.14 -17.54
C SER A 90 5.75 2.69 -18.00
N THR A 91 6.23 1.82 -17.10
CA THR A 91 6.51 0.42 -17.40
C THR A 91 5.24 -0.43 -17.49
N PHE A 92 4.19 -0.08 -16.74
CA PHE A 92 2.90 -0.78 -16.74
C PHE A 92 1.79 0.19 -17.16
N PRO A 93 1.57 0.37 -18.48
CA PRO A 93 0.75 1.47 -19.02
C PRO A 93 -0.74 1.32 -18.71
N SER A 94 -1.19 0.13 -18.29
CA SER A 94 -2.58 -0.13 -17.93
C SER A 94 -2.89 0.11 -16.44
N ILE A 95 -1.91 0.57 -15.65
CA ILE A 95 -2.15 1.00 -14.28
C ILE A 95 -3.10 2.20 -14.29
N ARG A 96 -4.23 2.05 -13.60
CA ARG A 96 -5.25 3.08 -13.43
C ARG A 96 -5.27 3.67 -12.04
N LEU A 97 -4.78 2.91 -11.05
CA LEU A 97 -4.79 3.24 -9.64
C LEU A 97 -3.44 2.93 -9.04
N GLY A 98 -2.83 3.89 -8.34
CA GLY A 98 -1.60 3.71 -7.59
C GLY A 98 -1.85 3.97 -6.11
N PHE A 99 -1.41 3.06 -5.25
CA PHE A 99 -1.48 3.19 -3.80
C PHE A 99 -0.09 3.34 -3.22
N MET A 100 0.11 4.33 -2.35
CA MET A 100 1.23 4.36 -1.42
C MET A 100 0.73 3.73 -0.12
N VAL A 101 1.25 2.56 0.25
CA VAL A 101 0.84 1.85 1.48
C VAL A 101 2.09 1.53 2.28
N GLY A 102 2.07 1.93 3.54
CA GLY A 102 3.19 1.76 4.44
C GLY A 102 2.81 2.04 5.89
N ILE A 103 3.81 1.97 6.76
CA ILE A 103 3.65 2.31 8.17
C ILE A 103 3.75 3.83 8.36
N GLY A 104 2.90 4.37 9.23
CA GLY A 104 2.87 5.80 9.55
C GLY A 104 2.89 6.03 11.06
N GLY A 105 3.31 7.25 11.46
CA GLY A 105 3.11 7.74 12.82
C GLY A 105 1.70 8.31 12.98
N GLY A 106 1.08 8.08 14.13
CA GLY A 106 -0.24 8.62 14.49
C GLY A 106 -0.14 9.62 15.64
N ILE A 107 -1.03 10.60 15.67
CA ILE A 107 -1.16 11.56 16.78
C ILE A 107 -2.43 11.21 17.57
N PRO A 108 -2.31 10.74 18.82
CA PRO A 108 -3.46 10.49 19.71
C PRO A 108 -4.26 11.78 19.98
N PRO A 109 -5.55 11.69 20.35
CA PRO A 109 -6.30 10.47 20.68
C PRO A 109 -6.95 9.79 19.46
N ASN A 110 -6.88 10.39 18.28
CA ASN A 110 -7.64 9.97 17.09
C ASN A 110 -7.10 8.70 16.42
N VAL A 111 -5.84 8.36 16.65
CA VAL A 111 -5.18 7.17 16.07
C VAL A 111 -4.39 6.45 17.16
N ARG A 112 -4.47 5.11 17.17
CA ARG A 112 -3.74 4.21 18.07
C ARG A 112 -2.86 3.24 17.27
N LEU A 113 -1.92 2.61 17.97
CA LEU A 113 -1.07 1.60 17.34
C LEU A 113 -1.92 0.43 16.84
N GLY A 114 -1.75 0.08 15.56
CA GLY A 114 -2.48 -0.99 14.90
C GLY A 114 -3.67 -0.50 14.07
N ASP A 115 -4.06 0.77 14.19
CA ASP A 115 -5.09 1.35 13.34
C ASP A 115 -4.59 1.45 11.89
N VAL A 116 -5.48 1.15 10.94
CA VAL A 116 -5.24 1.34 9.51
C VAL A 116 -5.98 2.60 9.06
N VAL A 117 -5.22 3.61 8.65
CA VAL A 117 -5.76 4.89 8.18
C VAL A 117 -5.83 4.87 6.67
N VAL A 118 -7.01 5.19 6.12
CA VAL A 118 -7.24 5.35 4.69
C VAL A 118 -7.50 6.83 4.43
N SER A 119 -6.78 7.43 3.48
CA SER A 119 -7.02 8.82 3.11
C SER A 119 -8.43 8.98 2.54
N SER A 120 -9.15 9.97 3.04
CA SER A 120 -10.49 10.34 2.58
C SER A 120 -10.59 11.86 2.60
N PRO A 121 -11.20 12.48 1.58
CA PRO A 121 -11.47 13.90 1.62
C PRO A 121 -12.41 14.24 2.78
N ASP A 122 -12.14 15.35 3.46
CA ASP A 122 -12.94 15.88 4.55
C ASP A 122 -12.72 17.39 4.69
N ASN A 123 -13.77 18.14 5.03
CA ASN A 123 -13.71 19.58 5.32
C ASN A 123 -12.93 20.42 4.29
N GLY A 124 -13.06 20.11 3.00
CA GLY A 124 -12.38 20.82 1.90
C GLY A 124 -10.95 20.37 1.62
N PHE A 125 -10.39 19.43 2.39
CA PHE A 125 -9.09 18.82 2.14
C PHE A 125 -9.21 17.51 1.35
N PRO A 126 -8.23 17.18 0.49
CA PRO A 126 -8.26 15.99 -0.37
C PRO A 126 -7.89 14.68 0.37
N GLY A 127 -7.73 14.72 1.69
CA GLY A 127 -7.36 13.58 2.53
C GLY A 127 -5.85 13.38 2.73
N VAL A 128 -5.00 13.96 1.86
CA VAL A 128 -3.55 14.03 2.07
C VAL A 128 -3.07 15.46 1.84
N VAL A 129 -2.43 16.01 2.87
CA VAL A 129 -1.91 17.37 2.87
C VAL A 129 -0.41 17.33 3.15
N GLN A 130 0.36 18.06 2.36
CA GLN A 130 1.80 18.16 2.53
C GLN A 130 2.10 19.23 3.59
N TRP A 131 2.68 18.81 4.72
CA TRP A 131 2.91 19.67 5.89
C TRP A 131 4.12 20.58 5.77
N ASP A 132 5.14 20.17 5.02
CA ASP A 132 6.37 20.93 4.78
C ASP A 132 6.26 21.89 3.58
N PHE A 133 5.07 22.02 2.99
CA PHE A 133 4.82 22.88 1.84
C PHE A 133 3.84 24.00 2.19
N GLY A 134 4.40 25.18 2.45
CA GLY A 134 3.65 26.39 2.76
C GLY A 134 4.27 27.61 2.13
N LYS A 135 3.44 28.64 1.95
CA LYS A 135 3.87 29.98 1.53
C LYS A 135 3.86 30.88 2.76
N ALA A 136 4.93 31.64 2.97
CA ALA A 136 4.89 32.75 3.91
C ALA A 136 4.08 33.89 3.29
N GLU A 137 3.02 34.30 3.96
CA GLU A 137 2.31 35.55 3.67
C GLU A 137 2.87 36.70 4.53
N ASP A 138 2.45 37.92 4.20
CA ASP A 138 2.79 39.10 5.00
C ASP A 138 2.41 38.89 6.48
N GLU A 139 3.22 39.43 7.39
CA GLU A 139 3.16 39.19 8.84
C GLU A 139 3.64 37.81 9.34
N GLY A 140 4.27 36.98 8.48
CA GLY A 140 4.91 35.74 8.91
C GLY A 140 3.94 34.58 9.13
N LYS A 141 2.70 34.69 8.64
CA LYS A 141 1.75 33.57 8.62
C LYS A 141 2.15 32.57 7.54
N LEU A 142 2.33 31.32 7.93
CA LEU A 142 2.52 30.22 6.98
C LEU A 142 1.14 29.72 6.53
N VAL A 143 0.84 29.88 5.24
CA VAL A 143 -0.34 29.28 4.61
C VAL A 143 0.05 27.96 3.97
N GLN A 144 -0.61 26.89 4.38
CA GLN A 144 -0.42 25.56 3.81
C GLN A 144 -1.04 25.51 2.42
N THR A 145 -0.21 25.29 1.39
CA THR A 145 -0.64 25.27 -0.02
C THR A 145 -0.46 23.90 -0.67
N GLY A 146 0.24 22.97 -0.01
CA GLY A 146 0.47 21.62 -0.53
C GLY A 146 -0.69 20.68 -0.24
N ALA A 147 -1.50 20.38 -1.25
CA ALA A 147 -2.55 19.37 -1.18
C ALA A 147 -2.46 18.47 -2.42
N LEU A 148 -2.58 17.15 -2.25
CA LEU A 148 -2.62 16.22 -3.38
C LEU A 148 -3.98 16.27 -4.09
N ASN A 149 -4.05 15.80 -5.35
CA ASN A 149 -5.31 15.69 -6.05
C ASN A 149 -6.33 14.83 -5.29
N ASN A 150 -7.61 15.19 -5.39
CA ASN A 150 -8.70 14.38 -4.87
C ASN A 150 -8.67 12.96 -5.47
N LEU A 151 -9.03 11.97 -4.66
CA LEU A 151 -9.22 10.59 -5.12
C LEU A 151 -10.30 10.57 -6.23
N PRO A 152 -10.11 9.80 -7.31
CA PRO A 152 -11.14 9.59 -8.33
C PRO A 152 -12.45 9.13 -7.70
N THR A 153 -13.60 9.52 -8.28
CA THR A 153 -14.94 9.18 -7.75
C THR A 153 -15.12 7.68 -7.51
N ALA A 154 -14.56 6.83 -8.37
CA ALA A 154 -14.61 5.38 -8.21
C ALA A 154 -13.94 4.88 -6.91
N LEU A 155 -12.86 5.54 -6.45
CA LEU A 155 -12.22 5.22 -5.18
C LEU A 155 -13.02 5.76 -4.01
N LEU A 156 -13.60 6.96 -4.12
CA LEU A 156 -14.45 7.53 -3.07
C LEU A 156 -15.66 6.63 -2.78
N THR A 157 -16.34 6.14 -3.81
CA THR A 157 -17.46 5.21 -3.64
C THR A 157 -17.01 3.85 -3.08
N ALA A 158 -15.82 3.38 -3.46
CA ALA A 158 -15.23 2.18 -2.89
C ALA A 158 -14.91 2.35 -1.39
N VAL A 159 -14.41 3.51 -0.97
CA VAL A 159 -14.17 3.85 0.44
C VAL A 159 -15.48 3.89 1.22
N SER A 160 -16.54 4.48 0.67
CA SER A 160 -17.87 4.45 1.31
C SER A 160 -18.36 3.02 1.52
N LYS A 161 -18.24 2.15 0.51
CA LYS A 161 -18.61 0.73 0.61
C LYS A 161 -17.75 -0.02 1.63
N LEU A 162 -16.44 0.25 1.67
CA LEU A 162 -15.51 -0.33 2.64
C LEU A 162 -15.91 0.05 4.06
N ARG A 163 -16.25 1.32 4.29
CA ARG A 163 -16.73 1.82 5.59
C ARG A 163 -18.02 1.12 6.01
N THR A 164 -19.02 1.03 5.15
CA THR A 164 -20.26 0.28 5.44
C THR A 164 -19.98 -1.17 5.82
N LYS A 165 -19.08 -1.86 5.09
CA LYS A 165 -18.70 -3.24 5.42
C LYS A 165 -17.99 -3.31 6.78
N HIS A 166 -17.11 -2.36 7.07
CA HIS A 166 -16.42 -2.29 8.35
C HIS A 166 -17.41 -2.09 9.51
N ASP A 167 -18.40 -1.22 9.36
CA ASP A 167 -19.43 -0.98 10.38
C ASP A 167 -20.31 -2.22 10.62
N LEU A 168 -20.59 -2.99 9.57
CA LEU A 168 -21.43 -4.20 9.64
C LEU A 168 -20.70 -5.43 10.21
N THR A 169 -19.46 -5.67 9.78
CA THR A 169 -18.74 -6.93 10.06
C THR A 169 -17.42 -6.77 10.80
N GLY A 170 -16.99 -5.54 11.06
CA GLY A 170 -15.69 -5.24 11.66
C GLY A 170 -14.50 -5.43 10.69
N PRO A 171 -13.26 -5.30 11.20
CA PRO A 171 -12.05 -5.49 10.42
C PRO A 171 -11.71 -6.96 10.21
N ARG A 172 -11.22 -7.29 9.03
CA ARG A 172 -10.69 -8.63 8.69
C ARG A 172 -9.20 -8.83 9.07
N ILE A 173 -8.61 -7.87 9.78
CA ILE A 173 -7.18 -7.91 10.16
C ILE A 173 -6.81 -9.22 10.88
N PRO A 174 -7.60 -9.73 11.86
CA PRO A 174 -7.26 -10.99 12.51
C PRO A 174 -7.18 -12.19 11.55
N GLU A 175 -8.07 -12.25 10.55
CA GLU A 175 -8.07 -13.30 9.53
C GLU A 175 -6.77 -13.24 8.70
N TYR A 176 -6.41 -12.06 8.21
CA TYR A 176 -5.19 -11.88 7.43
C TYR A 176 -3.92 -12.21 8.23
N LEU A 177 -3.90 -11.93 9.53
CA LEU A 177 -2.79 -12.33 10.41
C LEU A 177 -2.73 -13.85 10.61
N CYS A 178 -3.88 -14.54 10.70
CA CYS A 178 -3.94 -16.00 10.73
C CYS A 178 -3.43 -16.62 9.41
N ASP A 179 -3.85 -16.07 8.27
CA ASP A 179 -3.40 -16.52 6.94
C ASP A 179 -1.89 -16.30 6.78
N LEU A 180 -1.38 -15.14 7.18
CA LEU A 180 0.06 -14.84 7.22
C LEU A 180 0.82 -15.87 8.07
N ALA A 181 0.30 -16.18 9.26
CA ALA A 181 0.94 -17.12 10.17
C ALA A 181 0.99 -18.55 9.60
N THR A 182 -0.03 -18.91 8.83
CA THR A 182 -0.15 -20.22 8.18
C THR A 182 0.80 -20.32 6.98
N ASN A 183 0.79 -19.32 6.10
CA ASN A 183 1.51 -19.35 4.83
C ASN A 183 2.99 -18.98 4.99
N TYR A 184 3.32 -18.14 5.98
CA TYR A 184 4.68 -17.67 6.24
C TYR A 184 5.05 -17.76 7.73
N PRO A 185 5.26 -18.98 8.28
CA PRO A 185 5.54 -19.17 9.70
C PRO A 185 6.73 -18.35 10.24
N ARG A 186 7.75 -18.11 9.41
CA ARG A 186 8.90 -17.25 9.80
C ARG A 186 8.52 -15.78 9.96
N LEU A 187 7.59 -15.28 9.16
CA LEU A 187 7.08 -13.92 9.28
C LEU A 187 6.16 -13.79 10.49
N ALA A 188 5.38 -14.83 10.80
CA ALA A 188 4.49 -14.87 11.95
C ALA A 188 5.21 -14.52 13.26
N LEU A 189 6.41 -15.06 13.46
CA LEU A 189 7.24 -14.82 14.64
C LEU A 189 7.60 -13.34 14.84
N ARG A 190 7.63 -12.56 13.77
CA ARG A 190 8.01 -11.14 13.78
C ARG A 190 6.82 -10.19 13.72
N TYR A 191 5.72 -10.60 13.06
CA TYR A 191 4.63 -9.69 12.69
C TYR A 191 3.25 -10.08 13.25
N ALA A 192 3.00 -11.35 13.60
CA ALA A 192 1.65 -11.81 13.96
C ALA A 192 1.29 -11.60 15.43
N LYS A 193 2.25 -11.22 16.29
CA LYS A 193 1.99 -10.87 17.68
C LYS A 193 2.66 -9.54 18.00
N PRO A 194 1.97 -8.60 18.67
CA PRO A 194 2.66 -7.52 19.37
C PRO A 194 3.60 -8.19 20.38
N THR A 195 4.92 -8.10 20.16
CA THR A 195 5.87 -8.37 21.23
C THR A 195 5.56 -7.37 22.32
N GLY A 196 5.22 -7.87 23.51
CA GLY A 196 4.57 -7.11 24.57
C GLY A 196 5.06 -5.67 24.67
N ILE A 197 4.15 -4.73 24.41
CA ILE A 197 4.26 -3.42 25.04
C ILE A 197 4.08 -3.73 26.52
N GLY A 198 5.19 -3.69 27.26
CA GLY A 198 5.18 -3.89 28.70
C GLY A 198 4.08 -3.04 29.33
N LYS A 199 3.34 -3.66 30.23
CA LYS A 199 2.65 -2.91 31.28
C LYS A 199 3.67 -2.13 32.09
#